data_AF-A0A1Y1QKE7-F1
#
_entry.id   AF-A0A1Y1QKE7-F1
#
_cell.length_a   1.000
_cell.length_b   1.000
_cell.length_c   1.000
_cell.angle_alpha   90.00
_cell.angle_beta   90.00
_cell.angle_gamma   90.00
#
_symmetry.space_group_name_H-M   'P 1'
#
loop_
_entity.id
_entity.type
_entity.pdbx_description
1 polymer ?
#
loop_
_entity_poly.entity_id
_entity_poly.type
_entity_poly.pdbx_seq_one_letter_code
_entity_poly.pdbx_strand_id
1 'polypeptide(L)' 'MMLQIEQNLRNDVSGMYKNELLDKFNQAASEVRSELNQGVSPDEYDKLNRFLQALDASCEVVEEFWSQTHH' A
#
# COMPACT_ATOMS: atom_id res chain seq x y z
N MET A 1 -7.76 -19.20 -8.72
CA MET A 1 -7.94 -18.07 -9.66
C MET A 1 -6.97 -17.00 -9.19
N MET A 2 -6.01 -16.59 -10.01
CA MET A 2 -5.02 -15.56 -9.64
C MET A 2 -5.56 -14.19 -10.02
N LEU A 3 -5.44 -13.21 -9.14
CA LEU A 3 -5.86 -11.83 -9.37
C LEU A 3 -4.96 -11.16 -10.41
N GLN A 4 -5.47 -10.16 -11.11
CA GLN A 4 -4.69 -9.43 -12.13
C GLN A 4 -3.44 -8.76 -11.53
N ILE A 5 -3.54 -8.21 -10.31
CA ILE A 5 -2.41 -7.59 -9.60
C ILE A 5 -1.31 -8.62 -9.32
N GLU A 6 -1.68 -9.82 -8.87
CA GLU A 6 -0.75 -10.92 -8.62
C GLU A 6 -0.05 -11.37 -9.92
N GLN A 7 -0.78 -11.44 -11.04
CA GLN A 7 -0.19 -11.74 -12.34
C GLN A 7 0.80 -10.68 -12.79
N ASN A 8 0.45 -9.40 -12.62
CA ASN A 8 1.32 -8.28 -12.98
C ASN A 8 2.59 -8.30 -12.12
N LEU A 9 2.46 -8.51 -10.81
CA LEU A 9 3.59 -8.63 -9.90
C LEU A 9 4.47 -9.82 -10.26
N ARG A 10 3.89 -10.98 -10.61
CA ARG A 10 4.62 -12.19 -11.01
C ARG A 10 5.43 -12.03 -12.29
N ASN A 11 4.98 -11.16 -13.21
CA ASN A 11 5.68 -10.89 -14.46
C ASN A 11 6.67 -9.72 -14.34
N ASP A 12 6.69 -9.02 -13.20
CA ASP A 12 7.50 -7.82 -12.97
C ASP A 12 8.92 -8.16 -12.48
N VAL A 13 9.72 -8.78 -13.34
CA VAL A 13 11.11 -9.16 -13.01
C VAL A 13 11.97 -7.95 -12.59
N SER A 14 11.69 -6.78 -13.17
CA SER A 14 12.39 -5.53 -12.86
C SER A 14 11.97 -4.86 -11.55
N GLY A 15 10.85 -5.26 -10.95
CA GLY A 15 10.28 -4.59 -9.77
C GLY A 15 9.69 -3.20 -10.06
N MET A 16 9.49 -2.82 -11.33
CA MET A 16 8.95 -1.50 -11.69
C MET A 16 7.49 -1.35 -11.28
N TYR A 17 6.67 -2.36 -11.56
CA TYR A 17 5.26 -2.37 -11.17
C TYR A 17 5.11 -2.47 -9.65
N LYS A 18 5.96 -3.27 -8.98
CA LYS A 18 6.06 -3.31 -7.52
C LYS A 18 6.29 -1.90 -6.96
N ASN A 19 7.30 -1.20 -7.45
CA ASN A 19 7.64 0.14 -6.98
C ASN A 19 6.51 1.14 -7.26
N GLU A 20 5.86 1.08 -8.42
CA GLU A 20 4.71 1.95 -8.74
C GLU A 20 3.54 1.75 -7.76
N LEU A 21 3.26 0.50 -7.35
CA LEU A 21 2.24 0.22 -6.34
C LEU A 21 2.62 0.77 -4.97
N LEU A 22 3.86 0.56 -4.54
CA LEU A 22 4.35 1.07 -3.26
C LEU A 22 4.33 2.60 -3.22
N ASP A 23 4.72 3.26 -4.31
CA ASP A 23 4.67 4.73 -4.42
C ASP A 23 3.23 5.26 -4.29
N LYS A 24 2.25 4.58 -4.89
CA LYS A 24 0.82 4.94 -4.76
C LYS A 24 0.33 4.79 -3.32
N PHE A 25 0.68 3.71 -2.64
CA PHE A 25 0.29 3.51 -1.24
C PHE A 25 0.97 4.53 -0.31
N ASN A 26 2.26 4.80 -0.53
CA ASN A 26 3.00 5.80 0.22
C ASN A 26 2.47 7.21 0.01
N GLN A 27 2.07 7.56 -1.21
CA GLN A 27 1.40 8.83 -1.51
C GLN A 27 0.08 8.94 -0.76
N ALA A 28 -0.78 7.93 -0.85
CA ALA A 28 -2.05 7.92 -0.11
C ALA A 28 -1.84 8.01 1.41
N ALA A 29 -0.84 7.31 1.95
CA ALA A 29 -0.51 7.37 3.37
C ALA A 29 0.00 8.77 3.78
N SER A 30 0.76 9.43 2.90
CA SER A 30 1.19 10.81 3.12
C SER A 30 0.01 11.78 3.19
N GLU A 31 -0.95 11.64 2.28
CA GLU A 31 -2.18 12.45 2.26
C GLU A 31 -3.01 12.26 3.54
N VAL A 32 -3.21 11.01 3.97
CA VAL A 32 -3.95 10.69 5.20
C VAL A 32 -3.23 11.23 6.44
N ARG A 33 -1.90 11.10 6.51
CA ARG A 33 -1.10 11.71 7.61
C ARG A 33 -1.24 13.23 7.64
N SER A 34 -1.27 13.87 6.47
CA SER A 34 -1.49 15.32 6.36
C SER A 34 -2.85 15.72 6.92
N GLU A 35 -3.90 14.96 6.61
CA GLU A 35 -5.26 15.19 7.13
C GLU A 35 -5.32 15.02 8.65
N LEU A 36 -4.75 13.94 9.19
CA LEU A 36 -4.66 13.71 10.64
C LEU A 36 -3.95 14.86 11.38
N ASN A 37 -2.89 15.41 10.77
CA ASN A 37 -2.11 16.51 11.36
C ASN A 37 -2.87 17.85 11.41
N GLN A 38 -4.00 17.99 10.69
CA GLN A 38 -4.83 19.20 10.73
C GLN A 38 -5.73 19.25 11.97
N GLY A 39 -5.80 18.16 12.75
CA GLY A 39 -6.72 18.02 13.87
C GLY A 39 -8.11 17.67 13.37
N VAL A 40 -8.41 16.37 13.36
CA VAL A 40 -9.71 15.82 12.97
C VAL A 40 -10.53 15.44 14.20
N SER A 41 -11.84 15.20 14.02
CA SER A 41 -12.68 14.67 15.09
C SER A 41 -12.23 13.25 15.51
N PRO A 42 -12.56 12.77 16.73
CA PRO A 42 -12.19 11.42 17.17
C PRO A 42 -12.67 10.31 16.23
N ASP A 43 -13.89 10.42 15.70
CA ASP A 43 -14.46 9.42 14.78
C ASP A 43 -13.70 9.39 13.45
N GLU A 44 -13.29 10.56 12.94
CA GLU A 44 -12.48 10.66 11.73
C GLU A 44 -11.05 10.16 11.97
N TYR A 45 -10.47 10.46 13.14
CA TYR A 45 -9.15 9.96 13.54
C TYR A 45 -9.12 8.43 13.48
N ASP A 46 -10.08 7.76 14.11
CA ASP A 46 -10.13 6.30 14.15
C ASP A 46 -10.25 5.71 12.74
N LYS A 47 -11.05 6.34 11.88
CA LYS A 47 -11.22 5.90 10.48
C LYS A 47 -9.92 6.07 9.67
N LEU A 48 -9.31 7.24 9.73
CA LEU A 48 -8.09 7.57 8.99
C LEU A 48 -6.90 6.75 9.50
N ASN A 49 -6.81 6.53 10.81
CA ASN A 49 -5.76 5.71 11.40
C ASN A 49 -5.88 4.24 10.98
N ARG A 50 -7.09 3.67 10.95
CA ARG A 50 -7.31 2.32 10.39
C ARG A 50 -6.94 2.24 8.92
N PHE A 51 -7.23 3.30 8.16
CA PHE A 51 -6.88 3.35 6.75
C PHE A 51 -5.36 3.41 6.54
N LEU A 52 -4.64 4.16 7.36
CA LEU A 52 -3.16 4.14 7.37
C LEU A 52 -2.61 2.74 7.63
N GLN A 53 -3.11 2.06 8.65
CA GLN A 53 -2.69 0.69 8.95
C GLN A 53 -2.96 -0.26 7.78
N ALA A 54 -4.08 -0.09 7.07
CA ALA A 54 -4.38 -0.88 5.89
C ALA A 54 -3.43 -0.60 4.72
N LEU A 55 -3.00 0.65 4.54
CA LEU A 55 -2.02 1.03 3.53
C LEU A 55 -0.64 0.43 3.83
N ASP A 56 -0.20 0.51 5.09
CA ASP A 56 1.08 -0.09 5.53
C ASP A 56 1.06 -1.61 5.33
N ALA A 57 -0.01 -2.30 5.75
CA ALA A 57 -0.19 -3.73 5.51
C ALA A 57 -0.23 -4.09 4.01
N SER A 58 -0.78 -3.20 3.17
CA SER A 58 -0.81 -3.41 1.71
C SER A 58 0.58 -3.34 1.09
N CYS A 59 1.46 -2.46 1.60
CA CYS A 59 2.86 -2.42 1.19
C CYS A 59 3.56 -3.76 1.52
N GLU A 60 3.38 -4.26 2.74
CA GLU A 60 3.97 -5.54 3.18
C GLU A 60 3.54 -6.70 2.28
N VAL A 61 2.24 -6.79 1.95
CA VAL A 61 1.70 -7.84 1.08
C VAL A 61 2.32 -7.80 -0.33
N VAL A 62 2.49 -6.59 -0.90
CA VAL A 62 3.11 -6.44 -2.23
C VAL A 62 4.57 -6.86 -2.21
N GLU A 63 5.32 -6.46 -1.18
CA GLU A 63 6.73 -6.84 -1.05
C GLU A 63 6.91 -8.34 -0.85
N GLU A 64 6.12 -8.93 0.05
CA GLU A 64 6.16 -10.36 0.34
C GLU A 64 5.84 -11.19 -0.91
N PHE A 65 4.75 -10.86 -1.62
CA PHE A 65 4.35 -11.58 -2.82
C PHE A 65 5.41 -11.50 -3.93
N TRP A 66 5.94 -10.29 -4.17
CA TRP A 66 6.95 -10.09 -5.21
C TRP A 66 8.23 -10.86 -4.89
N SER A 67 8.69 -10.79 -3.63
CA SER A 67 9.86 -11.50 -3.11
C SER A 67 9.72 -13.02 -3.27
N GLN A 68 8.58 -13.60 -2.89
CA GLN A 68 8.30 -15.04 -3.05
C GLN A 68 8.32 -15.50 -4.52
N THR A 69 8.01 -14.60 -5.45
CA THR A 69 7.89 -14.94 -6.88
C THR A 69 9.19 -14.76 -7.67
N HIS A 70 10.11 -13.92 -7.17
CA HIS A 70 11.36 -13.55 -7.85
C HIS A 70 12.63 -13.90 -7.05
N HIS A 71 12.51 -14.75 -6.01
CA HIS A 71 13.63 -15.38 -5.30
C HIS A 71 14.26 -16.52 -6.09
#